data_AF-A0A4W5NDB2-F1
#
_entry.id   AF-A0A4W5NDB2-F1
#
_cell.length_a   1.000
_cell.length_b   1.000
_cell.length_c   1.000
_cell.angle_alpha   90.00
_cell.angle_beta   90.00
_cell.angle_gamma   90.00
#
_symmetry.space_group_name_H-M   'P 1'
#
loop_
_entity.id
_entity.type
_entity.pdbx_description
1 polymer ?
#
loop_
_entity_poly.entity_id
_entity_poly.type
_entity_poly.pdbx_seq_one_letter_code
_entity_poly.pdbx_strand_id
1 'polypeptide(L)' 'SGEALQCHKCVRATPDSGDCVETVETCPPELDASAKVTYPSPYENTFHKSCFKRMECSKLGVTKGLRVTCCNWDNCNV' A
#
# COMPACT_ATOMS: atom_id res chain seq x y z
N SER A 1 21.93 -8.73 -8.10
CA SER A 1 21.20 -7.45 -8.28
C SER A 1 19.79 -7.68 -7.78
N GLY A 2 19.47 -7.21 -6.58
CA GLY A 2 18.08 -7.12 -6.14
C GLY A 2 17.64 -5.70 -6.46
N GLU A 3 17.00 -5.49 -7.61
CA GLU A 3 16.45 -4.19 -7.93
C GLU A 3 15.46 -3.79 -6.84
N ALA A 4 15.65 -2.58 -6.31
CA ALA A 4 14.81 -2.08 -5.23
C ALA A 4 13.48 -1.63 -5.84
N LEU A 5 12.42 -2.39 -5.55
CA LEU A 5 11.06 -2.15 -6.04
C LEU A 5 10.61 -0.72 -5.76
N GLN A 6 10.04 -0.03 -6.73
CA GLN A 6 9.46 1.30 -6.56
C GLN A 6 7.95 1.21 -6.37
N CYS A 7 7.41 1.90 -5.38
CA CYS A 7 5.98 1.87 -5.05
C CYS A 7 5.41 3.27 -4.91
N HIS A 8 4.13 3.44 -5.24
CA HIS A 8 3.39 4.61 -4.79
C HIS A 8 3.24 4.55 -3.26
N LYS A 9 3.53 5.67 -2.61
CA LYS A 9 3.40 5.88 -1.18
C LYS A 9 2.40 6.98 -0.93
N CYS A 10 1.35 6.65 -0.19
CA CYS A 10 0.30 7.56 0.23
C CYS A 10 -0.10 7.12 1.63
N VAL A 11 0.55 7.68 2.63
CA VAL A 11 0.31 7.38 4.04
C VAL A 11 -0.18 8.66 4.70
N ARG A 12 -1.40 8.63 5.23
CA ARG A 12 -1.95 9.78 5.95
C ARG A 12 -1.17 9.98 7.25
N ALA A 13 -0.88 11.24 7.57
CA ALA A 13 -0.31 11.59 8.86
C ALA A 13 -1.37 11.49 9.98
N THR A 14 -2.64 11.73 9.66
CA THR A 14 -3.78 11.63 10.59
C THR A 14 -5.01 11.01 9.90
N PRO A 15 -5.83 10.23 10.61
CA PRO A 15 -7.01 9.57 10.05
C PRO A 15 -8.05 10.56 9.48
N ASP A 16 -8.16 11.76 10.06
CA ASP A 16 -9.12 12.80 9.67
C ASP A 16 -8.66 13.71 8.51
N SER A 17 -7.41 13.57 8.03
CA SER A 17 -6.91 14.32 6.87
C SER A 17 -7.47 13.70 5.59
N GLY A 18 -8.26 14.48 4.84
CA GLY A 18 -8.99 14.05 3.64
C GLY A 18 -8.14 13.39 2.56
N ASP A 19 -6.86 13.79 2.43
CA ASP A 19 -5.95 13.29 1.40
C ASP A 19 -4.52 13.07 1.93
N CYS A 20 -3.84 12.05 1.40
CA CYS A 20 -2.40 11.89 1.52
C CYS A 20 -1.74 12.34 0.21
N VAL A 21 -0.53 12.90 0.29
CA VAL A 21 0.24 13.22 -0.91
C VAL A 21 0.82 11.93 -1.45
N GLU A 22 0.46 11.60 -2.69
CA GLU A 22 1.07 10.48 -3.38
C GLU A 22 2.51 10.81 -3.78
N THR A 23 3.43 9.97 -3.34
CA THR A 23 4.86 10.04 -3.61
C THR A 23 5.33 8.67 -4.12
N VAL A 24 6.58 8.57 -4.59
CA VAL A 24 7.19 7.28 -4.91
C VAL A 24 8.23 6.98 -3.86
N GLU A 25 8.21 5.77 -3.31
CA GLU A 25 9.24 5.26 -2.40
C GLU A 25 9.97 4.08 -3.02
N THR A 26 11.24 3.92 -2.65
CA THR A 26 12.03 2.73 -2.97
C THR A 26 11.93 1.76 -1.80
N CYS A 27 11.45 0.55 -2.06
CA CYS A 27 11.27 -0.44 -1.02
C CYS A 27 12.60 -0.98 -0.49
N PRO A 28 12.72 -1.19 0.83
CA PRO A 28 13.79 -1.98 1.39
C PRO A 28 13.68 -3.44 0.91
N PRO A 29 14.79 -4.19 0.88
CA PRO A 29 14.84 -5.55 0.33
C PRO A 29 13.93 -6.55 1.07
N GLU A 30 13.50 -6.24 2.29
CA GLU A 30 12.55 -7.03 3.08
C GLU A 30 11.07 -6.83 2.68
N LEU A 31 10.76 -5.77 1.92
CA LEU A 31 9.43 -5.44 1.42
C LEU A 31 9.41 -5.65 -0.10
N ASP A 32 8.91 -6.82 -0.50
CA ASP A 32 8.94 -7.33 -1.88
C ASP A 32 7.63 -7.11 -2.65
N ALA A 33 6.76 -6.23 -2.16
CA ALA A 33 5.49 -5.90 -2.80
C ALA A 33 5.06 -4.45 -2.56
N SER A 34 4.26 -3.93 -3.49
CA SER A 34 3.49 -2.70 -3.33
C SER A 34 2.08 -3.06 -2.87
N ALA A 35 1.59 -2.35 -1.86
CA ALA A 35 0.22 -2.50 -1.37
C ALA A 35 -0.58 -1.23 -1.63
N LYS A 36 -1.85 -1.39 -1.99
CA LYS A 36 -2.90 -0.37 -1.91
C LYS A 36 -4.04 -0.92 -1.09
N VAL A 37 -4.29 -0.31 0.05
CA VAL A 37 -5.35 -0.66 0.99
C VAL A 37 -6.44 0.39 0.88
N THR A 38 -7.65 -0.01 0.52
CA THR A 38 -8.84 0.84 0.56
C THR A 38 -9.69 0.42 1.77
N TYR A 39 -10.11 1.41 2.54
CA TYR A 39 -10.92 1.18 3.73
C TYR A 39 -12.41 1.05 3.37
N PRO A 40 -13.16 0.17 4.04
CA PRO A 40 -14.60 0.07 3.88
C PRO A 40 -15.31 1.29 4.48
N SER A 41 -16.63 1.37 4.25
CA SER A 41 -17.52 2.40 4.82
C SER A 41 -17.29 2.58 6.33
N PRO A 42 -17.27 3.81 6.84
CA PRO A 42 -17.55 5.11 6.18
C PRO A 42 -16.35 5.76 5.45
N TYR A 43 -15.21 5.07 5.38
CA TYR A 43 -13.95 5.63 4.89
C TYR A 43 -13.63 5.22 3.43
N GLU A 44 -14.67 5.03 2.62
CA GLU A 44 -14.62 4.42 1.27
C GLU A 44 -13.69 5.16 0.29
N ASN A 45 -13.48 6.45 0.53
CA ASN A 45 -12.61 7.32 -0.26
C ASN A 45 -11.18 7.40 0.30
N THR A 46 -10.88 6.64 1.34
CA THR A 46 -9.57 6.64 1.98
C THR A 46 -8.77 5.43 1.53
N PHE A 47 -7.51 5.67 1.19
CA PHE A 47 -6.59 4.63 0.80
C PHE A 47 -5.22 4.87 1.40
N HIS A 48 -4.51 3.76 1.61
CA HIS A 48 -3.13 3.73 2.06
C HIS A 48 -2.30 3.00 1.01
N LYS A 49 -1.22 3.62 0.56
CA LYS A 49 -0.26 3.01 -0.38
C LYS A 49 1.11 2.98 0.27
N SER A 50 1.78 1.83 0.22
CA SER A 50 3.15 1.69 0.71
C SER A 50 3.82 0.43 0.16
N CYS A 51 5.14 0.35 0.36
CA CYS A 51 5.84 -0.93 0.35
C CYS A 51 5.29 -1.86 1.43
N PHE A 52 5.26 -3.15 1.12
CA PHE A 52 4.74 -4.19 1.99
C PHE A 52 5.43 -5.51 1.74
N LYS A 53 5.32 -6.43 2.70
CA LYS A 53 5.78 -7.80 2.51
C LYS A 53 4.70 -8.59 1.80
N ARG A 54 5.01 -9.24 0.69
CA ARG A 54 4.03 -9.93 -0.17
C ARG A 54 3.13 -10.89 0.60
N MET A 55 3.72 -11.69 1.50
CA MET A 55 2.99 -12.66 2.31
C MET A 55 1.98 -11.99 3.25
N GLU A 56 2.35 -10.86 3.84
CA GLU A 56 1.49 -10.12 4.76
C GLU A 56 0.40 -9.37 3.98
N CYS A 57 0.71 -8.87 2.79
CA CYS A 57 -0.23 -8.17 1.92
C CYS A 57 -1.44 -9.05 1.59
N SER A 58 -1.19 -10.31 1.21
CA SER A 58 -2.24 -11.29 0.93
C SER A 58 -3.12 -11.63 2.15
N LYS A 59 -2.57 -11.56 3.37
CA LYS A 59 -3.31 -11.81 4.61
C LYS A 59 -4.16 -10.61 5.04
N LEU A 60 -3.76 -9.41 4.66
CA LEU A 60 -4.35 -8.16 5.15
C LEU A 60 -5.81 -8.00 4.70
N GLY A 61 -6.11 -8.37 3.45
CA GLY A 61 -7.49 -8.37 2.94
C GLY A 61 -8.40 -9.38 3.64
N VAL A 62 -7.87 -10.56 3.96
CA VAL A 62 -8.63 -11.67 4.58
C VAL A 62 -8.93 -11.39 6.05
N THR A 63 -7.98 -10.80 6.79
CA THR A 63 -8.05 -10.69 8.25
C THR A 63 -8.78 -9.45 8.76
N LYS A 64 -8.86 -8.39 7.94
CA LYS A 64 -9.39 -7.09 8.38
C LYS A 64 -10.61 -6.62 7.58
N GLY A 65 -11.09 -7.41 6.63
CA GLY A 65 -12.20 -7.00 5.73
C GLY A 65 -11.85 -5.79 4.87
N LEU A 66 -10.55 -5.54 4.65
CA LEU A 66 -10.04 -4.44 3.84
C LEU A 66 -9.97 -4.86 2.38
N ARG A 67 -10.18 -3.91 1.46
CA ARG A 67 -9.89 -4.14 0.04
C ARG A 67 -8.41 -3.86 -0.18
N VAL A 68 -7.64 -4.91 -0.43
CA VAL A 68 -6.18 -4.80 -0.57
C VAL A 68 -5.76 -5.28 -1.96
N THR A 69 -5.02 -4.44 -2.67
CA THR A 69 -4.34 -4.77 -3.93
C THR A 69 -2.86 -4.91 -3.67
N CYS A 70 -2.29 -6.05 -4.03
CA CYS A 70 -0.89 -6.41 -3.83
C CYS A 70 -0.25 -6.75 -5.17
N CYS A 71 0.93 -6.23 -5.45
CA CYS A 71 1.66 -6.46 -6.68
C CYS A 71 3.17 -6.29 -6.43
N ASN A 72 4.03 -6.77 -7.35
CA ASN A 72 5.47 -6.88 -7.12
C ASN A 72 6.31 -6.37 -8.30
N TRP A 73 5.77 -5.41 -9.05
CA TRP A 73 6.49 -4.69 -10.11
C TRP A 73 6.37 -3.19 -9.86
N ASP A 74 7.26 -2.40 -10.45
CA ASP A 74 7.35 -0.98 -10.11
C ASP A 74 6.03 -0.23 -10.38
N ASN A 75 5.67 0.63 -9.42
CA ASN A 75 4.54 1.55 -9.48
C ASN A 75 3.18 0.87 -9.75
N CYS A 76 3.03 -0.39 -9.33
CA CYS A 76 1.86 -1.19 -9.65
C CYS A 76 0.63 -0.89 -8.77
N ASN A 77 0.82 -0.23 -7.62
CA ASN A 77 -0.22 0.05 -6.63
C ASN A 77 -0.97 1.37 -6.89
N VAL A 78 -1.43 1.56 -8.13
CA VAL A 78 -2.20 2.74 -8.59
C VAL A 78 -3.61 2.75 -8.02
#